data_AF-A0A5E6P1H3-F1
#
_entry.id   AF-A0A5E6P1H3-F1
#
_cell.length_a   1.000
_cell.length_b   1.000
_cell.length_c   1.000
_cell.angle_alpha   90.00
_cell.angle_beta   90.00
_cell.angle_gamma   90.00
#
_symmetry.space_group_name_H-M   'P 1'
#
loop_
_entity.id
_entity.type
_entity.pdbx_description
1 polymer ?
#
loop_
_entity_poly.entity_id
_entity_poly.type
_entity_poly.pdbx_seq_one_letter_code
_entity_poly.pdbx_strand_id
1 'polypeptide(L)'
;MKRLHLLLALCAGLILGGCASPGAGSLEPKTAASVDLKRYQGKWYELARLPMFFQRDCAQSEAHYNLKPDGNVGVLNRCLTLEGEWQEASGTATVQVPGKTDKLWVEFDNWFSTLLPGVAKGDYWILYVDDKYQTALVGNPDRKYLWILSRTPSVPALQRESLLAKARQQGYDTQRLIWRVTDKDMAAHKP
;
A
#
# COMPACT_ATOMS: atom_id res chain seq x y z
N MET A 1 -59.72 43.25 -35.77
CA MET A 1 -60.18 44.05 -34.62
C MET A 1 -59.91 43.27 -33.34
N LYS A 2 -59.42 43.97 -32.30
CA LYS A 2 -59.22 43.57 -30.90
C LYS A 2 -58.02 42.65 -30.58
N ARG A 3 -56.94 43.34 -30.21
CA ARG A 3 -55.90 42.90 -29.27
C ARG A 3 -56.54 42.64 -27.90
N LEU A 4 -56.09 41.60 -27.19
CA LEU A 4 -56.08 41.61 -25.73
C LEU A 4 -54.79 40.92 -25.27
N HIS A 5 -53.97 41.70 -24.58
CA HIS A 5 -52.70 41.31 -24.01
C HIS A 5 -52.86 40.91 -22.53
N LEU A 6 -51.79 40.29 -22.01
CA LEU A 6 -51.27 40.33 -20.63
C LEU A 6 -51.73 39.22 -19.65
N LEU A 7 -50.80 38.28 -19.37
CA LEU A 7 -50.17 37.96 -18.06
C LEU A 7 -50.86 36.75 -17.38
N LEU A 8 -50.24 35.85 -16.63
CA LEU A 8 -48.91 35.71 -16.03
C LEU A 8 -48.82 34.23 -15.62
N ALA A 9 -47.70 33.53 -15.85
CA ALA A 9 -47.19 32.52 -14.94
C ALA A 9 -45.84 32.01 -15.46
N LEU A 10 -44.81 32.72 -15.01
CA LEU A 10 -43.40 32.39 -15.11
C LEU A 10 -43.13 31.08 -14.34
N CYS A 11 -43.10 29.93 -15.00
CA CYS A 11 -42.48 28.73 -14.42
C CYS A 11 -40.99 28.73 -14.77
N ALA A 12 -40.23 29.38 -13.89
CA ALA A 12 -38.78 29.25 -13.79
C ALA A 12 -38.42 27.80 -13.43
N GLY A 13 -38.23 26.96 -14.45
CA GLY A 13 -37.57 25.67 -14.31
C GLY A 13 -36.07 25.88 -14.26
N LEU A 14 -35.54 26.24 -13.08
CA LEU A 14 -34.14 26.06 -12.72
C LEU A 14 -33.83 24.55 -12.78
N ILE A 15 -33.42 24.07 -13.94
CA ILE A 15 -32.79 22.77 -14.05
C ILE A 15 -31.38 22.96 -13.50
N LEU A 16 -31.24 22.54 -12.25
CA LEU A 16 -30.01 22.34 -11.51
C LEU A 16 -28.94 21.83 -12.48
N GLY A 17 -27.95 22.69 -12.74
CA GLY A 17 -26.67 22.27 -13.28
C GLY A 17 -26.12 21.23 -12.31
N GLY A 18 -26.28 19.96 -12.66
CA GLY A 18 -25.59 18.89 -11.98
C GLY A 18 -24.12 19.19 -12.07
N CYS A 19 -23.49 19.53 -10.95
CA CYS A 19 -22.07 19.30 -10.79
C CYS A 19 -21.89 17.79 -10.92
N ALA A 20 -21.70 17.33 -12.15
CA ALA A 20 -20.96 16.11 -12.39
C ALA A 20 -19.59 16.40 -11.79
N SER A 21 -19.40 16.01 -10.52
CA SER A 21 -18.07 15.80 -9.98
C SER A 21 -17.37 14.97 -11.04
N PRO A 22 -16.29 15.47 -11.68
CA PRO A 22 -15.52 14.65 -12.59
C PRO A 22 -15.19 13.41 -11.79
N GLY A 23 -15.76 12.26 -12.17
CA GLY A 23 -15.52 11.00 -11.48
C GLY A 23 -14.02 10.92 -11.29
N ALA A 24 -13.56 10.83 -10.03
CA ALA A 24 -12.18 11.05 -9.63
C ALA A 24 -11.27 10.44 -10.68
N GLY A 25 -10.80 11.30 -11.59
CA GLY A 25 -9.96 10.88 -12.70
C GLY A 25 -8.81 10.16 -12.05
N SER A 26 -8.54 8.94 -12.53
CA SER A 26 -7.66 7.93 -11.97
C SER A 26 -6.21 8.41 -11.86
N LEU A 27 -5.97 9.42 -11.04
CA LEU A 27 -4.64 9.87 -10.69
C LEU A 27 -4.00 8.76 -9.88
N GLU A 28 -2.79 8.43 -10.27
CA GLU A 28 -1.97 7.47 -9.53
C GLU A 28 -1.85 7.90 -8.06
N PRO A 29 -1.73 6.94 -7.12
CA PRO A 29 -1.40 7.26 -5.74
C PRO A 29 -0.13 8.11 -5.66
N LYS A 30 -0.16 9.13 -4.80
CA LYS A 30 1.04 9.93 -4.52
C LYS A 30 2.02 9.11 -3.69
N THR A 31 3.29 9.22 -4.04
CA THR A 31 4.41 8.57 -3.34
C THR A 31 5.21 9.57 -2.50
N ALA A 32 6.13 9.07 -1.68
CA ALA A 32 6.98 9.86 -0.80
C ALA A 32 7.97 10.79 -1.54
N ALA A 33 8.03 10.72 -2.87
CA ALA A 33 8.87 11.49 -3.80
C ALA A 33 10.38 11.21 -3.71
N SER A 34 10.93 11.07 -2.51
CA SER A 34 12.32 10.70 -2.27
C SER A 34 12.43 9.87 -1.00
N VAL A 35 13.09 8.72 -1.10
CA VAL A 35 13.34 7.80 0.02
C VAL A 35 14.84 7.53 0.11
N ASP A 36 15.40 7.73 1.29
CA ASP A 36 16.77 7.30 1.60
C ASP A 36 16.76 5.79 1.85
N LEU A 37 17.15 5.02 0.83
CA LEU A 37 17.15 3.55 0.91
C LEU A 37 18.11 3.01 1.98
N LYS A 38 19.15 3.76 2.34
CA LYS A 38 20.08 3.38 3.42
C LYS A 38 19.41 3.50 4.78
N ARG A 39 18.50 4.46 4.97
CA ARG A 39 17.67 4.56 6.18
C ARG A 39 16.47 3.62 6.14
N TYR A 40 16.01 3.27 4.95
CA TYR A 40 14.89 2.35 4.74
C TYR A 40 15.27 0.88 4.93
N GLN A 41 16.54 0.51 4.75
CA GLN A 41 17.01 -0.86 4.95
C GLN A 41 16.76 -1.39 6.37
N GLY A 42 16.98 -2.68 6.58
CA GLY A 42 16.73 -3.39 7.83
C GLY A 42 15.33 -3.99 7.91
N LYS A 43 14.95 -4.39 9.11
CA LYS A 43 13.69 -5.09 9.35
C LYS A 43 12.50 -4.13 9.47
N TRP A 44 11.38 -4.54 8.88
CA TRP A 44 10.06 -3.97 9.03
C TRP A 44 9.08 -5.06 9.40
N TYR A 45 8.23 -4.78 10.39
CA TYR A 45 7.06 -5.56 10.72
C TYR A 45 5.90 -5.11 9.83
N GLU A 46 5.21 -6.07 9.23
CA GLU A 46 3.92 -5.81 8.62
C GLU A 46 2.87 -5.75 9.74
N LEU A 47 2.26 -4.57 9.92
CA LEU A 47 1.19 -4.35 10.87
C LEU A 47 -0.17 -4.71 10.30
N ALA A 48 -0.36 -4.44 9.01
CA ALA A 48 -1.56 -4.78 8.28
C ALA A 48 -1.28 -4.84 6.78
N ARG A 49 -2.14 -5.58 6.07
CA ARG A 49 -2.11 -5.67 4.61
C ARG A 49 -3.51 -5.77 4.01
N LEU A 50 -3.64 -5.42 2.73
CA LEU A 50 -4.82 -5.85 1.96
C LEU A 50 -4.75 -7.36 1.67
N PRO A 51 -5.91 -8.03 1.46
CA PRO A 51 -5.92 -9.47 1.21
C PRO A 51 -5.16 -9.84 -0.06
N MET A 52 -4.17 -10.71 0.07
CA MET A 52 -3.33 -11.21 -1.03
C MET A 52 -3.19 -12.72 -0.94
N PHE A 53 -3.40 -13.40 -2.06
CA PHE A 53 -3.40 -14.86 -2.12
C PHE A 53 -2.12 -15.48 -1.58
N PHE A 54 -0.97 -14.89 -1.88
CA PHE A 54 0.36 -15.38 -1.48
C PHE A 54 0.72 -15.15 0.00
N GLN A 55 -0.09 -14.39 0.76
CA GLN A 55 0.09 -14.18 2.21
C GLN A 55 -1.16 -14.61 3.01
N ARG A 56 -2.05 -15.42 2.44
CA ARG A 56 -3.34 -15.76 3.07
C ARG A 56 -3.20 -16.51 4.39
N ASP A 57 -2.16 -17.34 4.52
CA ASP A 57 -1.91 -18.18 5.70
C ASP A 57 -0.96 -17.47 6.71
N CYS A 58 -0.67 -16.20 6.48
CA CYS A 58 0.30 -15.45 7.27
C CYS A 58 -0.30 -14.74 8.48
N ALA A 59 0.11 -15.16 9.68
CA ALA A 59 -0.30 -14.53 10.93
C ALA A 59 0.58 -13.31 11.27
N GLN A 60 1.89 -13.46 11.10
CA GLN A 60 2.87 -12.42 11.40
C GLN A 60 3.93 -12.35 10.29
N SER A 61 3.93 -11.24 9.53
CA SER A 61 4.90 -11.03 8.45
C SER A 61 5.97 -9.99 8.85
N GLU A 62 7.19 -10.21 8.37
CA GLU A 62 8.32 -9.29 8.43
C GLU A 62 8.92 -9.16 7.04
N ALA A 63 9.42 -7.96 6.71
CA ALA A 63 10.20 -7.70 5.51
C ALA A 63 11.58 -7.17 5.90
N HIS A 64 12.63 -7.80 5.39
CA HIS A 64 14.01 -7.48 5.69
C HIS A 64 14.66 -6.95 4.42
N TYR A 65 15.05 -5.69 4.44
CA TYR A 65 15.64 -5.01 3.29
C TYR A 65 17.14 -4.85 3.48
N ASN A 66 17.93 -5.15 2.45
CA ASN A 66 19.38 -4.95 2.47
C ASN A 66 19.82 -4.17 1.22
N LEU A 67 20.33 -2.95 1.40
CA LEU A 67 20.85 -2.16 0.29
C LEU A 67 22.16 -2.77 -0.19
N LYS A 68 22.21 -3.12 -1.48
CA LYS A 68 23.36 -3.74 -2.14
C LYS A 68 24.30 -2.65 -2.72
N PRO A 69 25.59 -2.96 -2.95
CA PRO A 69 26.55 -2.01 -3.53
C PRO A 69 26.18 -1.50 -4.92
N ASP A 70 25.39 -2.25 -5.69
CA ASP A 70 24.90 -1.90 -7.01
C ASP A 70 23.68 -0.94 -6.98
N GLY A 71 23.21 -0.57 -5.78
CA GLY A 71 22.05 0.30 -5.57
C GLY A 71 20.70 -0.44 -5.55
N ASN A 72 20.67 -1.74 -5.81
CA ASN A 72 19.47 -2.56 -5.66
C ASN A 72 19.22 -2.90 -4.19
N VAL A 73 18.01 -3.34 -3.87
CA VAL A 73 17.65 -3.73 -2.50
C VAL A 73 17.34 -5.22 -2.49
N GLY A 74 18.08 -6.01 -1.71
CA GLY A 74 17.70 -7.38 -1.39
C GLY A 74 16.46 -7.37 -0.50
N VAL A 75 15.50 -8.24 -0.80
CA VAL A 75 14.24 -8.38 -0.08
C VAL A 75 14.16 -9.79 0.47
N LEU A 76 13.93 -9.93 1.78
CA LEU A 76 13.57 -11.19 2.41
C LEU A 76 12.26 -10.99 3.18
N ASN A 77 11.19 -11.60 2.70
CA ASN A 77 9.92 -11.65 3.41
C ASN A 77 9.87 -12.94 4.23
N ARG A 78 9.49 -12.81 5.50
CA ARG A 78 9.36 -13.93 6.45
C ARG A 78 7.97 -13.90 7.04
N CYS A 79 7.30 -15.03 7.00
CA CYS A 79 5.97 -15.20 7.48
C CYS A 79 5.92 -16.30 8.53
N LEU A 80 5.39 -15.99 9.71
CA LEU A 80 5.03 -16.97 10.72
C LEU A 80 3.55 -17.30 10.59
N THR A 81 3.22 -18.58 10.39
CA THR A 81 1.84 -19.07 10.33
C THR A 81 1.23 -19.18 11.73
N LEU A 82 -0.08 -19.37 11.83
CA LEU A 82 -0.76 -19.56 13.14
C LEU A 82 -0.24 -20.82 13.87
N GLU A 83 0.19 -21.83 13.11
CA GLU A 83 0.76 -23.08 13.59
C GLU A 83 2.21 -22.92 14.08
N GLY A 84 2.80 -21.74 13.90
CA GLY A 84 4.16 -21.43 14.34
C GLY A 84 5.25 -21.83 13.34
N GLU A 85 4.89 -22.11 12.09
CA GLU A 85 5.85 -22.44 11.03
C GLU A 85 6.34 -21.18 10.31
N TRP A 86 7.63 -21.16 9.96
CA TRP A 86 8.21 -20.07 9.17
C TRP A 86 8.20 -20.40 7.68
N GLN A 87 7.69 -19.46 6.89
CA GLN A 87 7.76 -19.45 5.43
C GLN A 87 8.55 -18.22 4.99
N GLU A 88 9.41 -18.38 3.97
CA GLU A 88 10.29 -17.30 3.52
C GLU A 88 10.26 -17.13 2.01
N ALA A 89 10.43 -15.89 1.54
CA ALA A 89 10.55 -15.54 0.14
C ALA A 89 11.63 -14.48 -0.05
N SER A 90 12.64 -14.81 -0.84
CA SER A 90 13.75 -13.92 -1.19
C SER A 90 13.51 -13.26 -2.55
N GLY A 91 14.05 -12.07 -2.75
CA GLY A 91 13.95 -11.34 -4.00
C GLY A 91 14.83 -10.10 -4.06
N THR A 92 14.66 -9.33 -5.13
CA THR A 92 15.36 -8.08 -5.37
C THR A 92 14.38 -6.99 -5.76
N ALA A 93 14.53 -5.81 -5.14
CA ALA A 93 13.86 -4.58 -5.55
C ALA A 93 14.83 -3.68 -6.32
N THR A 94 14.36 -3.13 -7.43
CA THR A 94 15.10 -2.20 -8.31
C THR A 94 14.28 -0.94 -8.52
N VAL A 95 14.93 0.23 -8.59
CA VAL A 95 14.22 1.50 -8.83
C VAL A 95 13.59 1.49 -10.23
N GLN A 96 12.35 1.99 -10.35
CA GLN A 96 11.68 2.03 -11.65
C GLN A 96 12.27 3.12 -12.56
N VAL A 97 12.75 4.22 -11.96
CA VAL A 97 13.36 5.35 -12.65
C VAL A 97 14.65 5.74 -11.92
N PRO A 98 15.80 5.90 -12.60
CA PRO A 98 17.04 6.34 -11.97
C PRO A 98 16.86 7.64 -11.17
N GLY A 99 17.34 7.64 -9.92
CA GLY A 99 17.21 8.79 -9.01
C GLY A 99 15.83 8.97 -8.36
N LYS A 100 14.85 8.09 -8.64
CA LYS A 100 13.53 8.06 -7.97
C LYS A 100 13.40 6.77 -7.15
N THR A 101 13.56 6.89 -5.83
CA THR A 101 13.68 5.76 -4.90
C THR A 101 12.38 5.39 -4.19
N ASP A 102 11.28 6.03 -4.57
CA ASP A 102 9.95 5.86 -3.99
C ASP A 102 9.06 4.87 -4.79
N LYS A 103 9.46 4.52 -6.01
CA LYS A 103 8.83 3.47 -6.83
C LYS A 103 9.86 2.41 -7.21
N LEU A 104 9.56 1.16 -6.86
CA LEU A 104 10.43 0.02 -7.13
C LEU A 104 9.66 -1.10 -7.85
N TRP A 105 10.39 -1.85 -8.66
CA TRP A 105 10.00 -3.18 -9.11
C TRP A 105 10.55 -4.21 -8.13
N VAL A 106 9.72 -5.10 -7.63
CA VAL A 106 10.14 -6.25 -6.81
C VAL A 106 9.98 -7.52 -7.63
N GLU A 107 11.03 -8.32 -7.67
CA GLU A 107 11.05 -9.64 -8.29
C GLU A 107 11.48 -10.66 -7.24
N PHE A 108 10.65 -11.67 -7.01
CA PHE A 108 10.96 -12.75 -6.06
C PHE A 108 11.64 -13.91 -6.78
N ASP A 109 12.58 -14.54 -6.09
CA ASP A 109 13.35 -15.68 -6.57
C ASP A 109 12.43 -16.91 -6.57
N ASN A 110 11.97 -17.31 -7.74
CA ASN A 110 11.15 -18.50 -7.94
C ASN A 110 11.49 -19.15 -9.29
N TRP A 111 11.00 -20.36 -9.51
CA TRP A 111 11.30 -21.12 -10.74
C TRP A 111 10.93 -20.36 -12.02
N PHE A 112 9.90 -19.50 -11.96
CA PHE A 112 9.43 -18.71 -13.10
C PHE A 112 10.32 -17.49 -13.37
N SER A 113 10.78 -16.77 -12.34
CA SER A 113 11.72 -15.65 -12.50
C SER A 113 13.10 -16.13 -12.96
N THR A 114 13.51 -17.35 -12.59
CA THR A 114 14.69 -18.00 -13.16
C THR A 114 14.53 -18.34 -14.64
N LEU A 115 13.33 -18.76 -15.06
CA LEU A 115 13.05 -19.14 -16.46
C LEU A 115 12.83 -17.93 -17.38
N LEU A 116 12.19 -16.87 -16.87
CA LEU A 116 11.87 -15.65 -17.61
C LEU A 116 12.18 -14.40 -16.75
N PRO A 117 13.47 -14.01 -16.66
CA PRO A 117 13.89 -12.87 -15.84
C PRO A 117 13.19 -11.58 -16.25
N GLY A 118 12.67 -10.86 -15.26
CA GLY A 118 12.06 -9.55 -15.44
C GLY A 118 10.62 -9.53 -15.94
N VAL A 119 9.97 -10.69 -16.13
CA VAL A 119 8.56 -10.79 -16.54
C VAL A 119 7.60 -10.72 -15.35
N ALA A 120 7.99 -11.24 -14.19
CA ALA A 120 7.17 -11.26 -12.97
C ALA A 120 7.62 -10.17 -11.97
N LYS A 121 7.39 -8.90 -12.32
CA LYS A 121 7.68 -7.75 -11.44
C LYS A 121 6.41 -7.26 -10.75
N GLY A 122 6.48 -7.09 -9.44
CA GLY A 122 5.46 -6.42 -8.64
C GLY A 122 5.80 -4.96 -8.41
N ASP A 123 4.78 -4.09 -8.41
CA ASP A 123 4.92 -2.71 -7.98
C ASP A 123 5.09 -2.63 -6.45
N TYR A 124 6.14 -1.93 -6.01
CA TYR A 124 6.36 -1.56 -4.63
C TYR A 124 6.54 -0.04 -4.57
N TRP A 125 5.45 0.66 -4.25
CA TRP A 125 5.43 2.11 -4.20
C TRP A 125 5.36 2.58 -2.76
N ILE A 126 6.38 3.31 -2.31
CA ILE A 126 6.43 3.90 -0.98
C ILE A 126 5.56 5.16 -1.01
N LEU A 127 4.33 4.99 -0.54
CA LEU A 127 3.31 6.04 -0.50
C LEU A 127 3.63 7.09 0.57
N TYR A 128 4.22 6.63 1.68
CA TYR A 128 4.61 7.45 2.80
C TYR A 128 5.71 6.74 3.60
N VAL A 129 6.64 7.51 4.15
CA VAL A 129 7.54 7.11 5.22
C VAL A 129 7.70 8.31 6.15
N ASP A 130 7.73 8.08 7.46
CA ASP A 130 7.94 9.18 8.42
C ASP A 130 9.42 9.62 8.44
N ASP A 131 9.68 10.82 8.96
CA ASP A 131 11.02 11.42 8.94
C ASP A 131 12.08 10.59 9.69
N LYS A 132 11.63 9.76 10.64
CA LYS A 132 12.46 8.86 11.44
C LYS A 132 12.54 7.43 10.90
N TYR A 133 11.85 7.12 9.79
CA TYR A 133 11.82 5.80 9.16
C TYR A 133 11.36 4.70 10.13
N GLN A 134 10.40 5.04 11.01
CA GLN A 134 9.75 4.15 11.97
C GLN A 134 8.44 3.55 11.44
N THR A 135 7.76 4.23 10.51
CA THR A 135 6.53 3.74 9.88
C THR A 135 6.51 4.07 8.40
N ALA A 136 5.97 3.16 7.60
CA ALA A 136 5.82 3.36 6.17
C ALA A 136 4.46 2.83 5.69
N LEU A 137 3.98 3.40 4.60
CA LEU A 137 2.84 2.92 3.84
C LEU A 137 3.34 2.57 2.45
N VAL A 138 3.09 1.33 2.03
CA VAL A 138 3.51 0.82 0.72
C VAL A 138 2.29 0.29 0.00
N GLY A 139 2.18 0.52 -1.31
CA GLY A 139 1.10 -0.06 -2.09
C GLY A 139 1.47 -0.16 -3.56
N ASN A 140 0.44 -0.33 -4.38
CA ASN A 140 0.57 -0.42 -5.83
C ASN A 140 -0.44 0.51 -6.54
N PRO A 141 -0.23 0.86 -7.83
CA PRO A 141 -1.00 1.90 -8.52
C PRO A 141 -2.50 1.59 -8.66
N ASP A 142 -2.86 0.32 -8.82
CA ASP A 142 -4.26 -0.10 -8.99
C ASP A 142 -5.03 -0.26 -7.66
N ARG A 143 -4.36 -0.01 -6.53
CA ARG A 143 -4.89 -0.02 -5.16
C ARG A 143 -5.34 -1.40 -4.65
N LYS A 144 -4.92 -2.48 -5.31
CA LYS A 144 -5.23 -3.85 -4.84
C LYS A 144 -4.30 -4.32 -3.72
N TYR A 145 -3.12 -3.74 -3.61
CA TYR A 145 -2.11 -4.09 -2.61
C TYR A 145 -1.74 -2.89 -1.75
N LEU A 146 -1.71 -3.11 -0.44
CA LEU A 146 -1.33 -2.12 0.56
C LEU A 146 -0.68 -2.87 1.71
N TRP A 147 0.37 -2.29 2.27
CA TRP A 147 1.03 -2.72 3.49
C TRP A 147 1.24 -1.52 4.40
N ILE A 148 0.93 -1.71 5.69
CA ILE A 148 1.33 -0.80 6.75
C ILE A 148 2.53 -1.42 7.45
N LEU A 149 3.67 -0.74 7.37
CA LEU A 149 4.94 -1.24 7.89
C LEU A 149 5.39 -0.42 9.11
N SER A 150 6.05 -1.07 10.06
CA SER A 150 6.68 -0.40 11.20
C SER A 150 7.98 -1.06 11.63
N ARG A 151 8.87 -0.31 12.27
CA ARG A 151 10.08 -0.84 12.93
C ARG A 151 9.77 -1.61 14.21
N THR A 152 8.57 -1.46 14.76
CA THR A 152 8.08 -2.18 15.94
C THR A 152 6.87 -3.05 15.58
N PRO A 153 6.57 -4.13 16.35
CA PRO A 153 5.44 -5.02 16.06
C PRO A 153 4.06 -4.38 16.23
N SER A 154 3.99 -3.20 16.86
CA SER A 154 2.77 -2.41 17.04
C SER A 154 3.12 -0.92 17.09
N VAL A 155 2.11 -0.07 16.90
CA VAL A 155 2.21 1.40 16.99
C VAL A 155 1.06 1.97 17.83
N PRO A 156 1.23 3.17 18.41
CA PRO A 156 0.15 3.85 19.12
C PRO A 156 -1.09 4.09 18.24
N ALA A 157 -2.28 4.09 18.85
CA ALA A 157 -3.54 4.24 18.14
C ALA A 157 -3.59 5.49 17.24
N LEU A 158 -3.13 6.65 17.73
CA LEU A 158 -3.09 7.88 16.92
C LEU A 158 -2.22 7.75 15.67
N GLN A 159 -1.07 7.07 15.78
CA GLN A 159 -0.19 6.83 14.63
C GLN A 159 -0.85 5.88 13.63
N ARG A 160 -1.52 4.83 14.13
CA ARG A 160 -2.30 3.91 13.30
C ARG A 160 -3.39 4.64 12.53
N GLU A 161 -4.20 5.46 13.19
CA GLU A 161 -5.27 6.23 12.53
C GLU A 161 -4.72 7.22 11.50
N SER A 162 -3.57 7.83 11.76
CA SER A 162 -2.88 8.69 10.80
C SER A 162 -2.46 7.92 9.54
N LEU A 163 -1.89 6.71 9.68
CA LEU A 163 -1.53 5.84 8.55
C LEU A 163 -2.76 5.42 7.74
N LEU A 164 -3.86 5.04 8.42
CA LEU A 164 -5.12 4.68 7.78
C LEU A 164 -5.76 5.87 7.05
N ALA A 165 -5.70 7.07 7.62
CA ALA A 165 -6.19 8.28 6.96
C ALA A 165 -5.40 8.58 5.68
N LYS A 166 -4.07 8.45 5.69
CA LYS A 166 -3.23 8.60 4.50
C LYS A 166 -3.59 7.58 3.43
N ALA A 167 -3.76 6.31 3.78
CA ALA A 167 -4.15 5.27 2.84
C ALA A 167 -5.53 5.55 2.20
N ARG A 168 -6.53 5.92 3.01
CA ARG A 168 -7.86 6.28 2.51
C ARG A 168 -7.83 7.49 1.59
N GLN A 169 -7.02 8.50 1.90
CA GLN A 169 -6.86 9.68 1.05
C GLN A 169 -6.34 9.33 -0.36
N GLN A 170 -5.56 8.26 -0.48
CA GLN A 170 -5.06 7.75 -1.77
C GLN A 170 -6.05 6.79 -2.47
N GLY A 171 -7.18 6.46 -1.83
CA GLY A 171 -8.24 5.61 -2.38
C GLY A 171 -8.12 4.12 -2.05
N TYR A 172 -7.26 3.72 -1.12
CA TYR A 172 -7.20 2.32 -0.67
C TYR A 172 -8.35 1.99 0.28
N ASP A 173 -8.92 0.80 0.11
CA ASP A 173 -10.01 0.29 0.96
C ASP A 173 -9.46 -0.27 2.28
N THR A 174 -9.28 0.60 3.27
CA THR A 174 -8.74 0.19 4.57
C THR A 174 -9.70 -0.67 5.41
N GLN A 175 -10.96 -0.84 5.02
CA GLN A 175 -11.91 -1.67 5.76
C GLN A 175 -11.61 -3.18 5.59
N ARG A 176 -10.90 -3.53 4.52
CA ARG A 176 -10.51 -4.91 4.19
C ARG A 176 -9.15 -5.32 4.75
N LEU A 177 -8.51 -4.45 5.54
CA LEU A 177 -7.19 -4.73 6.08
C LEU A 177 -7.22 -5.96 7.00
N ILE A 178 -6.30 -6.88 6.73
CA ILE A 178 -5.95 -7.98 7.61
C ILE A 178 -4.84 -7.48 8.52
N TRP A 179 -5.05 -7.55 9.83
CA TRP A 179 -4.09 -7.09 10.83
C TRP A 179 -3.17 -8.21 11.28
N ARG A 180 -1.94 -7.84 11.62
CA ARG A 180 -0.97 -8.70 12.27
C ARG A 180 -1.57 -9.31 13.54
N VAL A 181 -1.45 -10.62 13.69
CA VAL A 181 -1.85 -11.32 14.93
C VAL A 181 -0.92 -10.91 16.06
N THR A 182 -1.48 -10.62 17.23
CA THR A 182 -0.68 -10.17 18.38
C THR A 182 0.19 -11.30 18.93
N ASP A 183 1.31 -10.96 19.55
CA ASP A 183 2.18 -11.98 20.17
C ASP A 183 1.44 -12.79 21.26
N LYS A 184 0.48 -12.15 21.95
CA LYS A 184 -0.40 -12.82 22.91
C LYS A 184 -1.29 -13.86 22.24
N ASP A 185 -1.91 -13.51 21.11
CA ASP A 185 -2.83 -14.40 20.41
C ASP A 185 -2.08 -15.55 19.72
N MET A 186 -0.86 -15.29 19.21
CA MET A 186 0.05 -16.34 18.73
C MET A 186 0.40 -17.33 19.83
N ALA A 187 0.71 -16.85 21.03
CA ALA A 187 1.05 -17.72 22.17
C ALA A 187 -0.14 -18.59 22.61
N ALA A 188 -1.37 -18.09 22.48
CA ALA A 188 -2.59 -18.82 22.80
C ALA A 188 -2.96 -19.88 21.74
N HIS A 189 -2.45 -19.77 20.51
CA HIS A 189 -2.69 -20.70 19.41
C HIS A 189 -1.65 -21.82 19.30
N LYS A 190 -0.54 -21.75 20.04
CA LYS A 190 0.44 -22.84 20.04
C LYS A 190 -0.21 -24.11 20.61
N PRO A 191 -0.15 -25.24 19.90
CA PRO A 191 -0.74 -26.50 20.34
C PRO A 191 -0.10 -27.02 21.65
#